data_AF-A0A3C1WQN7-F1
#
_entry.id   AF-A0A3C1WQN7-F1
#
_cell.length_a   1.000
_cell.length_b   1.000
_cell.length_c   1.000
_cell.angle_alpha   90.00
_cell.angle_beta   90.00
_cell.angle_gamma   90.00
#
_symmetry.space_group_name_H-M   'P 1'
#
loop_
_entity.id
_entity.type
_entity.pdbx_description
1 polymer ?
#
loop_
_entity_poly.entity_id
_entity_poly.type
_entity_poly.pdbx_seq_one_letter_code
_entity_poly.pdbx_strand_id
1 'polypeptide(L)'
;MNNSIELLIFNMIYGCIMLLLGIFLKKTKHSSTVIMFISGDYSDLDPRKVCYIIGKRMFTLGIVLFLIIPFDFWEPSIAFFAILILTILWVIYESWDFTKNRGNYK
;
A
#
# COMPACT_ATOMS: atom_id res chain seq x y z
N MET A 1 4.08 11.55 -28.06
CA MET A 1 2.67 11.59 -27.61
C MET A 1 2.24 10.34 -26.81
N ASN A 2 3.11 9.34 -26.60
CA ASN A 2 2.76 8.08 -25.93
C ASN A 2 2.93 8.08 -24.40
N ASN A 3 3.92 8.82 -23.87
CA ASN A 3 4.31 8.69 -22.46
C ASN A 3 3.23 9.12 -21.46
N SER A 4 2.39 10.11 -21.78
CA SER A 4 1.37 10.62 -20.83
C SER A 4 0.24 9.62 -20.58
N ILE A 5 -0.21 8.91 -21.62
CA ILE A 5 -1.25 7.87 -21.50
C ILE A 5 -0.67 6.64 -20.79
N GLU A 6 0.56 6.28 -21.11
CA GLU A 6 1.27 5.17 -20.43
C GLU A 6 1.42 5.44 -18.93
N LEU A 7 1.79 6.65 -18.53
CA LEU A 7 1.90 7.06 -17.12
C LEU A 7 0.54 7.03 -16.40
N LEU A 8 -0.52 7.55 -17.04
CA LEU A 8 -1.88 7.49 -16.49
C LEU A 8 -2.33 6.05 -16.25
N ILE A 9 -2.16 5.17 -17.25
CA ILE A 9 -2.51 3.75 -17.13
C ILE A 9 -1.70 3.09 -16.01
N PHE A 10 -0.40 3.36 -15.94
CA PHE A 10 0.45 2.85 -14.88
C PHE A 10 -0.04 3.29 -13.49
N ASN A 11 -0.32 4.59 -13.31
CA ASN A 11 -0.80 5.15 -12.04
C ASN A 11 -2.16 4.54 -11.63
N MET A 12 -3.08 4.38 -12.59
CA MET A 12 -4.37 3.71 -12.37
C MET A 12 -4.22 2.25 -11.95
N ILE A 13 -3.39 1.48 -12.67
CA ILE A 13 -3.14 0.06 -12.36
C ILE A 13 -2.51 -0.06 -10.97
N TYR A 14 -1.51 0.78 -10.67
CA TYR A 14 -0.83 0.78 -9.39
C TYR A 14 -1.80 1.09 -8.23
N GLY A 15 -2.64 2.12 -8.37
CA GLY A 15 -3.68 2.44 -7.40
C GLY A 15 -4.67 1.27 -7.18
N CYS A 16 -5.11 0.64 -8.27
CA CYS A 16 -5.97 -0.55 -8.22
C CYS A 16 -5.32 -1.70 -7.44
N ILE A 17 -4.04 -2.00 -7.71
CA ILE A 17 -3.29 -3.05 -7.01
C ILE A 17 -3.25 -2.75 -5.50
N MET A 18 -2.95 -1.51 -5.10
CA MET A 18 -2.89 -1.13 -3.69
C MET A 18 -4.25 -1.25 -2.99
N LEU A 19 -5.34 -0.83 -3.65
CA LEU A 19 -6.70 -1.02 -3.12
C LEU A 19 -7.06 -2.50 -2.96
N LEU A 20 -6.81 -3.31 -3.99
CA LEU A 20 -7.16 -4.73 -3.99
C LEU A 20 -6.35 -5.51 -2.96
N LEU A 21 -5.04 -5.24 -2.85
CA LEU A 21 -4.19 -5.81 -1.81
C LEU A 21 -4.67 -5.40 -0.42
N GLY A 22 -5.03 -4.13 -0.23
CA GLY A 22 -5.59 -3.65 1.04
C GLY A 22 -6.87 -4.38 1.43
N ILE A 23 -7.81 -4.56 0.48
CA ILE A 23 -9.05 -5.32 0.71
C ILE A 23 -8.75 -6.79 1.02
N PHE A 24 -7.84 -7.40 0.25
CA PHE A 24 -7.45 -8.79 0.43
C PHE A 24 -6.87 -9.04 1.82
N LEU A 25 -5.88 -8.25 2.23
CA LEU A 25 -5.26 -8.36 3.55
C LEU A 25 -6.26 -8.13 4.68
N LYS A 26 -7.15 -7.13 4.54
CA LYS A 26 -8.16 -6.84 5.55
C LYS A 26 -9.18 -7.97 5.73
N LYS A 27 -9.47 -8.72 4.67
CA LYS A 27 -10.51 -9.78 4.66
C LYS A 27 -9.96 -11.21 4.68
N THR A 28 -8.64 -11.39 4.69
CA THR A 28 -8.05 -12.74 4.58
C THR A 28 -8.41 -13.61 5.79
N LYS A 29 -8.88 -14.84 5.52
CA LYS A 29 -9.12 -15.88 6.53
C LYS A 29 -7.83 -16.62 6.91
N HIS A 30 -6.80 -16.53 6.07
CA HIS A 30 -5.52 -17.23 6.22
C HIS A 30 -4.39 -16.28 6.63
N SER A 31 -4.66 -15.43 7.63
CA SER A 31 -3.75 -14.34 8.01
C SER A 31 -2.35 -14.82 8.42
N SER A 32 -2.23 -15.98 9.07
CA SER A 32 -0.94 -16.58 9.47
C SER A 32 -0.06 -16.91 8.27
N THR A 33 -0.62 -17.51 7.23
CA THR A 33 0.10 -17.83 5.99
C THR A 33 0.50 -16.56 5.26
N VAL A 34 -0.44 -15.62 5.13
CA VAL A 34 -0.19 -14.35 4.42
C VAL A 34 0.93 -13.55 5.07
N ILE A 35 0.98 -13.48 6.40
CA ILE A 35 2.04 -12.77 7.11
C ILE A 35 3.37 -13.51 7.06
N MET A 36 3.37 -14.84 7.12
CA MET A 36 4.59 -15.63 6.91
C MET A 36 5.28 -15.27 5.59
N PHE A 37 4.50 -15.09 4.52
CA PHE A 37 5.02 -14.65 3.23
C PHE A 37 5.52 -13.20 3.21
N ILE A 38 4.94 -12.30 4.02
CA ILE A 38 5.21 -10.86 3.96
C ILE A 38 6.35 -10.44 4.89
N SER A 39 6.39 -10.93 6.13
CA SER A 39 7.32 -10.46 7.15
C SER A 39 8.43 -11.45 7.50
N GLY A 40 8.33 -12.71 7.05
CA GLY A 40 9.28 -13.78 7.36
C GLY A 40 9.16 -14.25 8.83
N ASP A 41 9.57 -13.42 9.78
CA ASP A 41 9.42 -13.66 11.22
C ASP A 41 8.26 -12.83 11.80
N TYR A 42 7.23 -13.51 12.27
CA TYR A 42 6.06 -12.94 12.93
C TYR A 42 5.77 -13.64 14.27
N SER A 43 6.80 -14.29 14.83
CA SER A 43 6.73 -14.88 16.16
C SER A 43 6.23 -13.82 17.16
N ASP A 44 5.27 -14.20 17.98
CA ASP A 44 4.58 -13.36 18.97
C ASP A 44 3.68 -12.22 18.44
N LEU A 45 3.25 -12.25 17.17
CA LEU A 45 2.26 -11.30 16.62
C LEU A 45 0.90 -11.98 16.37
N ASP A 46 -0.21 -11.25 16.58
CA ASP A 46 -1.54 -11.70 16.12
C ASP A 46 -1.64 -11.50 14.60
N PRO A 47 -1.66 -12.58 13.81
CA PRO A 47 -1.65 -12.46 12.37
C PRO A 47 -2.91 -11.78 11.82
N ARG A 48 -4.06 -11.95 12.46
CA ARG A 48 -5.30 -11.29 11.99
C ARG A 48 -5.21 -9.78 12.18
N LYS A 49 -4.70 -9.35 13.34
CA LYS A 49 -4.54 -7.94 13.67
C LYS A 49 -3.54 -7.25 12.76
N VAL A 50 -2.39 -7.88 12.50
CA VAL A 50 -1.39 -7.40 11.55
C VAL A 50 -1.98 -7.26 10.14
N CYS A 51 -2.59 -8.32 9.60
CA CYS A 51 -3.23 -8.28 8.27
C CYS A 51 -4.29 -7.19 8.17
N TYR A 52 -5.09 -7.00 9.23
CA TYR A 52 -6.11 -5.96 9.27
C TYR A 52 -5.51 -4.55 9.24
N ILE A 53 -4.48 -4.28 10.05
CA ILE A 53 -3.85 -2.95 10.13
C ILE A 53 -3.14 -2.63 8.82
N ILE A 54 -2.27 -3.52 8.32
CA ILE A 54 -1.58 -3.35 7.03
C ILE A 54 -2.61 -3.17 5.92
N GLY A 55 -3.61 -4.06 5.85
CA GLY A 55 -4.64 -4.01 4.82
C GLY A 55 -5.43 -2.71 4.84
N LYS A 56 -5.77 -2.19 6.03
CA LYS A 56 -6.41 -0.89 6.18
C LYS A 56 -5.52 0.24 5.66
N ARG A 57 -4.23 0.25 5.99
CA ARG A 57 -3.28 1.28 5.57
C ARG A 57 -3.01 1.24 4.06
N MET A 58 -2.82 0.05 3.47
CA MET A 58 -2.71 -0.13 2.01
C MET A 58 -3.96 0.33 1.28
N PHE A 59 -5.15 0.02 1.82
CA PHE A 59 -6.41 0.50 1.26
C PHE A 59 -6.50 2.04 1.31
N THR A 60 -6.13 2.65 2.43
CA THR A 60 -6.07 4.11 2.55
C THR A 60 -5.07 4.72 1.57
N LEU A 61 -3.87 4.14 1.43
CA LEU A 61 -2.90 4.60 0.44
C LEU A 61 -3.47 4.50 -0.98
N GLY A 62 -4.12 3.38 -1.33
CA GLY A 62 -4.81 3.23 -2.61
C GLY A 62 -5.81 4.36 -2.88
N ILE A 63 -6.65 4.73 -1.90
CA ILE A 63 -7.57 5.86 -2.03
C ILE A 63 -6.82 7.17 -2.30
N VAL A 64 -5.75 7.45 -1.53
CA VAL A 64 -4.96 8.68 -1.69
C VAL A 64 -4.31 8.73 -3.07
N LEU A 65 -3.78 7.62 -3.58
CA LEU A 65 -3.22 7.53 -4.92
C LEU A 65 -4.29 7.86 -5.99
N PHE A 66 -5.52 7.37 -5.83
CA PHE A 66 -6.62 7.72 -6.74
C PHE A 66 -6.98 9.20 -6.73
N LEU A 67 -6.80 9.91 -5.60
CA LEU A 67 -7.01 11.36 -5.54
C LEU A 67 -5.94 12.14 -6.31
N ILE A 68 -4.79 11.52 -6.62
CA ILE A 68 -3.70 12.14 -7.39
C ILE A 68 -3.92 11.97 -8.91
N ILE A 69 -4.67 10.95 -9.34
CA ILE A 69 -4.90 10.64 -10.77
C ILE A 69 -5.51 11.81 -11.57
N PRO A 70 -6.44 12.64 -11.05
CA PRO A 70 -6.91 13.82 -11.77
C PRO A 70 -5.78 14.79 -12.20
N PHE A 71 -4.66 14.82 -11.47
CA PHE A 71 -3.50 15.64 -11.84
C PHE A 71 -2.71 15.09 -13.04
N ASP A 72 -2.88 13.80 -13.39
CA ASP A 72 -2.27 13.22 -14.60
C ASP A 72 -2.76 13.89 -15.89
N PHE A 73 -3.95 14.49 -15.88
CA PHE A 73 -4.50 15.21 -17.03
C PHE A 73 -3.86 16.59 -17.25
N TRP A 74 -3.25 17.17 -16.22
CA TRP A 74 -2.53 18.45 -16.31
C TRP A 74 -1.02 18.23 -16.46
N GLU A 75 -0.41 17.49 -15.53
CA GLU A 75 1.05 17.34 -15.42
C GLU A 75 1.39 15.89 -15.02
N PRO A 76 1.42 14.94 -15.98
CA PRO A 76 1.58 13.50 -15.70
C PRO A 76 2.92 13.16 -15.03
N SER A 77 3.98 13.93 -15.33
CA SER A 77 5.27 13.74 -14.67
C SER A 77 5.20 14.07 -13.17
N ILE A 78 4.49 15.15 -12.80
CA ILE A 78 4.34 15.55 -11.39
C ILE A 78 3.51 14.53 -10.63
N ALA A 79 2.40 14.07 -11.21
CA ALA A 79 1.55 13.04 -10.62
C ALA A 79 2.34 11.73 -10.39
N PHE A 80 3.12 11.29 -11.37
CA PHE A 80 3.99 10.12 -11.24
C PHE A 80 5.00 10.27 -10.09
N PHE A 81 5.73 11.39 -10.03
CA PHE A 81 6.70 11.62 -8.95
C PHE A 81 6.02 11.72 -7.58
N ALA A 82 4.85 12.34 -7.50
CA ALA A 82 4.07 12.42 -6.26
C ALA A 82 3.67 11.03 -5.75
N ILE A 83 3.18 10.17 -6.64
CA ILE A 83 2.85 8.76 -6.34
C ILE A 83 4.09 8.03 -5.84
N LEU A 84 5.21 8.16 -6.55
CA LEU A 84 6.46 7.48 -6.20
C LEU A 84 6.99 7.90 -4.83
N ILE A 85 7.05 9.21 -4.55
CA ILE A 85 7.50 9.74 -3.26
C ILE A 85 6.56 9.29 -2.14
N LEU A 86 5.25 9.37 -2.35
CA LEU A 86 4.26 8.95 -1.36
C LEU A 86 4.40 7.46 -1.03
N THR A 87 4.61 6.61 -2.04
CA THR A 87 4.86 5.18 -1.84
C THR A 87 6.12 4.93 -1.02
N ILE A 88 7.24 5.61 -1.32
CA ILE A 88 8.48 5.45 -0.57
C ILE A 88 8.27 5.86 0.90
N LEU A 89 7.66 7.02 1.13
CA LEU A 89 7.34 7.49 2.49
C LEU A 89 6.45 6.51 3.24
N TRP A 90 5.46 5.91 2.56
CA TRP A 90 4.60 4.91 3.15
C TRP A 90 5.36 3.63 3.53
N VAL A 91 6.26 3.12 2.67
CA VAL A 91 7.09 1.95 2.99
C VAL A 91 7.99 2.22 4.19
N ILE A 92 8.61 3.41 4.26
CA ILE A 92 9.42 3.83 5.41
C ILE A 92 8.56 3.87 6.68
N TYR A 93 7.37 4.46 6.58
CA TYR A 93 6.43 4.56 7.70
C TYR A 93 5.99 3.19 8.22
N GLU A 94 5.58 2.26 7.35
CA GLU A 94 5.22 0.90 7.75
C GLU A 94 6.42 0.19 8.38
N SER A 95 7.60 0.28 7.78
CA SER A 95 8.81 -0.37 8.29
C SER A 95 9.20 0.15 9.68
N TRP A 96 9.12 1.48 9.87
CA TRP A 96 9.32 2.11 11.17
C TRP A 96 8.29 1.57 12.17
N ASP A 97 7.01 1.65 11.83
CA ASP A 97 5.92 1.30 12.74
C ASP A 97 5.97 -0.17 13.16
N PHE A 98 6.28 -1.09 12.24
CA PHE A 98 6.54 -2.50 12.58
C PHE A 98 7.71 -2.69 13.54
N THR A 99 8.76 -1.88 13.41
CA THR A 99 9.96 -2.00 14.25
C THR A 99 9.73 -1.40 15.64
N LYS A 100 9.16 -0.19 15.73
CA LYS A 100 9.01 0.56 16.98
C LYS A 100 7.75 0.20 17.74
N ASN A 101 6.65 -0.02 17.02
CA ASN A 101 5.34 -0.27 17.60
C ASN A 101 4.95 -1.74 17.49
N ARG A 102 5.92 -2.67 17.39
CA ARG A 102 5.71 -4.13 17.30
C ARG A 102 4.74 -4.64 18.38
N GLY A 103 4.78 -4.07 19.59
CA GLY A 103 3.87 -4.41 20.69
C GLY A 103 2.38 -4.18 20.39
N ASN A 104 2.05 -3.23 19.52
CA ASN A 104 0.66 -2.95 19.13
C ASN A 104 0.05 -4.05 18.26
N TYR A 105 0.89 -4.95 17.74
CA TYR A 105 0.52 -6.05 16.86
C TYR A 105 0.40 -7.40 17.58
N LYS A 106 0.65 -7.43 18.89
CA LYS A 106 0.30 -8.55 19.77
C LYS A 106 -1.20 -8.63 20.01
#